data_AF-A0A920QU25-F1
#
_entry.id   AF-A0A920QU25-F1
#
_cell.length_a   1.000
_cell.length_b   1.000
_cell.length_c   1.000
_cell.angle_alpha   90.00
_cell.angle_beta   90.00
_cell.angle_gamma   90.00
#
_symmetry.space_group_name_H-M   'P 1'
#
loop_
_entity.id
_entity.type
_entity.pdbx_description
1 polymer ?
#
loop_
_entity_poly.entity_id
_entity_poly.type
_entity_poly.pdbx_seq_one_letter_code
_entity_poly.pdbx_strand_id
1 'polypeptide(L)'
;MKFASAATLTALLLVGQQATAQMSLFDGSNLDSFNQLGDTNWTVSGNIVEGTGDSGHLITKSSYSDFVLTLEFWVDDPANSGIFIRCQDPEMVSPTTATR
;
A
#
# COMPACT_ATOMS: atom_id res chain seq x y z
N MET A 1 26.67 31.72 -56.21
CA MET A 1 26.01 31.67 -54.87
C MET A 1 25.41 30.29 -54.71
N LYS A 2 25.91 29.46 -53.79
CA LYS A 2 25.38 28.12 -53.48
C LYS A 2 25.08 28.09 -51.99
N PHE A 3 23.83 27.83 -51.62
CA PHE A 3 23.37 27.77 -50.25
C PHE A 3 23.80 26.44 -49.62
N ALA A 4 24.43 26.50 -48.45
CA ALA A 4 24.70 25.32 -47.63
C ALA A 4 23.44 25.00 -46.81
N SER A 5 22.94 23.77 -46.93
CA SER A 5 21.77 23.31 -46.18
C SER A 5 22.23 22.75 -44.84
N ALA A 6 21.86 23.42 -43.74
CA ALA A 6 22.09 22.91 -42.39
C ALA A 6 20.95 21.95 -42.03
N ALA A 7 21.26 20.68 -41.80
CA ALA A 7 20.32 19.71 -41.26
C ALA A 7 20.24 19.88 -39.73
N THR A 8 19.09 20.33 -39.23
CA THR A 8 18.85 20.45 -37.78
C THR A 8 18.45 19.09 -37.24
N LEU A 9 19.33 18.48 -36.45
CA LEU A 9 19.05 17.22 -35.74
C LEU A 9 18.14 17.54 -34.54
N THR A 10 16.85 17.19 -34.65
CA THR A 10 15.91 17.32 -33.53
C THR A 10 16.10 16.10 -32.62
N ALA A 11 16.74 16.28 -31.47
CA ALA A 11 16.77 15.26 -30.43
C ALA A 11 15.39 15.21 -29.76
N LEU A 12 14.65 14.12 -29.98
CA LEU A 12 13.41 13.84 -29.27
C LEU A 12 13.78 13.35 -27.86
N LEU A 13 13.70 14.23 -26.87
CA LEU A 13 13.78 13.83 -25.46
C LEU A 13 12.53 13.01 -25.12
N LEU A 14 12.66 11.69 -25.15
CA LEU A 14 11.74 10.79 -24.45
C LEU A 14 11.96 10.99 -22.96
N VAL A 15 11.19 11.90 -22.35
CA VAL A 15 11.01 11.91 -20.91
C VAL A 15 10.28 10.62 -20.58
N GLY A 16 11.01 9.61 -20.08
CA GLY A 16 10.42 8.36 -19.64
C GLY A 16 9.51 8.65 -18.45
N GLN A 17 8.19 8.62 -18.64
CA GLN A 17 7.27 8.45 -17.52
C GLN A 17 7.53 7.05 -16.94
N GLN A 18 8.21 6.99 -15.81
CA GLN A 18 8.22 5.77 -15.01
C GLN A 18 6.79 5.54 -14.52
N ALA A 19 6.10 4.58 -15.12
CA ALA A 19 4.89 4.04 -14.54
C ALA A 19 5.30 3.35 -13.23
N THR A 20 4.90 3.93 -12.09
CA THR A 20 4.99 3.24 -10.81
C THR A 20 4.02 2.07 -10.85
N ALA A 21 4.53 0.83 -10.80
CA ALA A 21 3.69 -0.34 -10.70
C ALA A 21 2.91 -0.29 -9.38
N GLN A 22 1.60 -0.08 -9.46
CA GLN A 22 0.72 -0.10 -8.29
C GLN A 22 0.35 -1.55 -7.98
N MET A 23 0.64 -1.99 -6.76
CA MET A 23 0.19 -3.28 -6.24
C MET A 23 -1.04 -3.04 -5.36
N SER A 24 -2.13 -3.76 -5.63
CA SER A 24 -3.28 -3.73 -4.73
C SER A 24 -3.08 -4.74 -3.60
N LEU A 25 -3.22 -4.29 -2.35
CA LEU A 25 -3.26 -5.17 -1.19
C LEU A 25 -4.65 -5.76 -0.97
N PHE A 26 -5.70 -5.08 -1.43
CA PHE A 26 -7.09 -5.50 -1.33
C PHE A 26 -7.83 -5.16 -2.63
N ASP A 27 -8.40 -6.17 -3.28
CA ASP A 27 -9.10 -6.02 -4.56
C ASP A 27 -10.62 -5.81 -4.40
N GLY A 28 -11.10 -5.71 -3.16
CA GLY A 28 -12.52 -5.58 -2.86
C GLY A 28 -13.24 -6.90 -2.62
N SER A 29 -12.58 -8.05 -2.74
CA SER A 29 -13.26 -9.35 -2.72
C SER A 29 -12.92 -10.24 -1.52
N ASN A 30 -11.65 -10.27 -1.11
CA ASN A 30 -11.18 -11.20 -0.06
C ASN A 30 -9.94 -10.65 0.64
N LEU A 31 -9.50 -11.34 1.70
CA LEU A 31 -8.34 -10.98 2.50
C LEU A 31 -7.12 -11.88 2.21
N ASP A 32 -7.01 -12.45 1.02
CA ASP A 32 -5.98 -13.46 0.70
C ASP A 32 -4.55 -12.89 0.76
N SER A 33 -4.39 -11.58 0.65
CA SER A 33 -3.10 -10.90 0.82
C SER A 33 -2.67 -10.75 2.28
N PHE A 34 -3.53 -11.11 3.24
CA PHE A 34 -3.32 -10.88 4.66
C PHE A 34 -3.35 -12.17 5.49
N ASN A 35 -2.58 -12.18 6.57
CA ASN A 35 -2.76 -13.06 7.71
C ASN A 35 -3.48 -12.29 8.81
N GLN A 36 -4.33 -12.97 9.57
CA GLN A 36 -5.01 -12.39 10.74
C GLN A 36 -4.23 -12.73 12.01
N LEU A 37 -4.02 -11.72 12.85
CA LEU A 37 -3.37 -11.86 14.16
C LEU A 37 -4.30 -11.29 15.24
N GLY A 38 -4.50 -12.03 16.33
CA GLY A 38 -5.37 -11.63 17.44
C GLY A 38 -6.83 -12.00 17.20
N ASP A 39 -7.73 -11.31 17.90
CA ASP A 39 -9.12 -11.74 18.07
C ASP A 39 -10.14 -10.84 17.35
N THR A 40 -9.69 -9.88 16.53
CA THR A 40 -10.59 -9.08 15.68
C THR A 40 -11.29 -9.97 14.66
N ASN A 41 -12.60 -9.82 14.57
CA ASN A 41 -13.41 -10.42 13.51
C ASN A 41 -13.32 -9.57 12.23
N TRP A 42 -12.41 -9.95 11.34
CA TRP A 42 -12.23 -9.31 10.04
C TRP A 42 -13.18 -9.89 9.00
N THR A 43 -13.98 -9.03 8.38
CA THR A 43 -14.92 -9.41 7.33
C THR A 43 -14.81 -8.48 6.13
N VAL A 44 -15.26 -8.98 4.96
CA VAL A 44 -15.43 -8.15 3.77
C VAL A 44 -16.92 -7.89 3.60
N SER A 45 -17.31 -6.62 3.68
CA SER A 45 -18.69 -6.15 3.50
C SER A 45 -18.76 -5.28 2.26
N GLY A 46 -19.34 -5.82 1.17
CA GLY A 46 -19.23 -5.21 -0.14
C GLY A 46 -17.78 -5.17 -0.62
N ASN A 47 -17.22 -3.97 -0.78
CA ASN A 47 -15.82 -3.74 -1.16
C ASN A 47 -15.01 -3.09 -0.03
N ILE A 48 -15.44 -3.25 1.23
CA ILE A 48 -14.80 -2.66 2.41
C ILE A 48 -14.38 -3.78 3.35
N VAL A 49 -13.23 -3.60 3.99
CA VAL A 49 -12.78 -4.45 5.09
C VAL A 49 -13.28 -3.86 6.40
N GLU A 50 -14.01 -4.65 7.17
CA GLU A 50 -14.57 -4.27 8.46
C GLU A 50 -13.97 -5.14 9.57
N GLY A 51 -13.49 -4.50 10.63
CA GLY A 51 -12.98 -5.16 11.83
C GLY A 51 -13.88 -4.87 13.02
N THR A 52 -14.38 -5.91 13.69
CA THR A 52 -15.22 -5.80 14.89
C THR A 52 -14.69 -6.69 16.01
N GLY A 53 -15.06 -6.40 17.26
CA GLY A 53 -14.66 -7.20 18.42
C GLY A 53 -13.36 -6.73 19.07
N ASP A 54 -12.58 -7.69 19.60
CA ASP A 54 -11.36 -7.44 20.36
C ASP A 54 -10.17 -7.08 19.46
N SER A 55 -9.03 -6.75 20.09
CA SER A 55 -7.82 -6.28 19.40
C SER A 55 -7.19 -7.33 18.47
N GLY A 56 -6.76 -6.87 17.30
CA GLY A 56 -6.18 -7.70 16.26
C GLY A 56 -5.76 -6.91 15.04
N HIS A 57 -5.05 -7.55 14.12
CA HIS A 57 -4.39 -6.92 12.99
C HIS A 57 -4.53 -7.76 11.72
N LEU A 58 -4.59 -7.08 10.58
CA LEU A 58 -4.31 -7.65 9.27
C LEU A 58 -2.85 -7.41 8.91
N ILE A 59 -2.11 -8.50 8.72
CA ILE A 59 -0.68 -8.48 8.42
C ILE A 59 -0.48 -8.88 6.96
N THR A 60 0.16 -8.04 6.15
CA THR A 60 0.47 -8.42 4.76
C THR A 60 1.33 -9.69 4.73
N LYS A 61 1.02 -10.64 3.85
CA LYS A 61 1.82 -11.86 3.68
C LYS A 61 3.22 -11.61 3.14
N SER A 62 3.41 -10.48 2.46
CA SER A 62 4.69 -10.04 1.89
C SER A 62 5.27 -8.88 2.68
N SER A 63 6.61 -8.79 2.67
CA SER A 63 7.37 -7.65 3.17
C SER A 63 7.70 -6.68 2.05
N TYR A 64 7.63 -5.39 2.34
CA TYR A 64 7.89 -4.31 1.39
C TYR A 64 9.04 -3.43 1.90
N SER A 65 9.88 -2.96 0.97
CA SER A 65 10.98 -2.04 1.29
C SER A 65 10.52 -0.58 1.19
N ASP A 66 10.85 0.11 0.10
CA ASP A 66 10.42 1.47 -0.17
C ASP A 66 9.09 1.43 -0.92
N PHE A 67 8.08 2.07 -0.36
CA PHE A 67 6.73 2.08 -0.93
C PHE A 67 6.02 3.41 -0.66
N VAL A 68 4.99 3.66 -1.48
CA VAL A 68 3.97 4.66 -1.21
C VAL A 68 2.67 3.89 -0.95
N LEU A 69 2.12 4.04 0.25
CA LEU A 69 0.87 3.39 0.63
C LEU A 69 -0.29 4.38 0.42
N THR A 70 -1.31 3.93 -0.31
CA THR A 70 -2.59 4.63 -0.46
C THR A 70 -3.67 3.75 0.12
N LEU A 71 -4.46 4.29 1.05
CA LEU A 71 -5.63 3.62 1.62
C LEU A 71 -6.63 4.66 2.08
N GLU A 72 -7.87 4.22 2.23
CA GLU A 72 -8.95 4.98 2.87
C GLU A 72 -9.41 4.19 4.10
N PHE A 73 -9.77 4.89 5.16
CA PHE A 73 -10.32 4.28 6.37
C PHE A 73 -11.47 5.13 6.89
N TRP A 74 -12.42 4.47 7.52
CA TRP A 74 -13.55 5.09 8.20
C TRP A 74 -13.60 4.57 9.63
N VAL A 75 -13.89 5.46 10.58
CA VAL A 75 -14.03 5.13 12.00
C VAL A 75 -15.22 5.85 12.59
N ASP A 76 -15.92 5.21 13.53
CA ASP A 76 -16.91 5.82 14.41
C ASP A 76 -16.26 6.16 15.78
N ASP A 77 -16.90 7.04 16.55
CA ASP A 77 -16.38 7.43 17.87
C ASP A 77 -17.03 6.58 18.99
N PRO A 78 -16.25 6.02 19.93
CA PRO A 78 -14.78 6.02 20.04
C PRO A 78 -14.11 4.82 19.35
N ALA A 79 -13.18 5.07 18.42
CA ALA A 79 -12.36 4.03 17.78
C ALA A 79 -10.87 4.15 18.15
N ASN A 80 -10.20 2.99 18.24
CA ASN A 80 -8.75 2.90 18.37
C ASN A 80 -8.23 1.94 17.29
N SER A 81 -7.66 2.51 16.22
CA SER A 81 -7.09 1.76 15.11
C SER A 81 -5.81 2.46 14.62
N GLY A 82 -5.06 1.79 13.75
CA GLY A 82 -3.83 2.34 13.20
C GLY A 82 -3.21 1.48 12.12
N ILE A 83 -2.33 2.11 11.32
CA ILE A 83 -1.52 1.45 10.33
C ILE A 83 -0.09 1.36 10.86
N PHE A 84 0.40 0.14 11.04
CA PHE A 84 1.79 -0.12 11.41
C PHE A 84 2.60 -0.46 10.18
N ILE A 85 3.80 0.10 10.08
CA ILE A 85 4.75 -0.17 9.01
C ILE A 85 6.07 -0.65 9.62
N ARG A 86 6.86 -1.38 8.82
CA ARG A 86 8.17 -1.92 9.21
C ARG A 86 8.17 -2.82 10.46
N CYS A 87 7.06 -3.51 10.73
CA CYS A 87 6.99 -4.56 11.75
C CYS A 87 7.95 -5.70 11.39
N GLN A 88 9.00 -5.90 12.19
CA GLN A 88 10.02 -6.93 11.94
C GLN A 88 9.51 -8.34 12.26
N ASP A 89 8.67 -8.44 13.29
CA ASP A 89 8.04 -9.69 13.72
C ASP A 89 6.53 -9.61 13.43
N PRO A 90 6.01 -10.39 12.46
CA PRO A 90 4.59 -10.37 12.10
C PRO A 90 3.69 -10.99 13.19
N GLU A 91 4.25 -11.69 14.17
CA GLU A 91 3.50 -12.26 15.30
C GLU A 91 3.49 -11.33 16.53
N MET A 92 4.30 -10.25 16.52
CA MET A 92 4.41 -9.28 17.62
C MET A 92 4.28 -7.84 17.16
N VAL A 93 3.05 -7.44 16.79
CA VAL A 93 2.74 -6.07 16.36
C VAL A 93 2.33 -5.19 17.54
N SER A 94 3.05 -4.09 17.74
CA SER A 94 2.75 -3.08 18.74
C SER A 94 3.43 -1.74 18.40
N PRO A 95 3.04 -0.62 19.05
CA PRO A 95 3.71 0.67 18.88
C PRO A 95 5.20 0.69 19.23
N THR A 96 5.70 -0.26 20.02
CA THR A 96 7.11 -0.34 20.41
C THR A 96 7.92 -1.29 19.55
N THR A 97 7.26 -2.20 18.81
CA THR A 97 7.90 -3.17 17.92
C THR A 97 7.85 -2.75 16.44
N ALA A 98 6.89 -1.90 16.07
CA ALA A 98 6.89 -1.24 14.76
C ALA A 98 7.94 -0.11 14.74
N THR A 99 8.83 -0.13 13.76
CA THR A 99 9.88 0.89 13.60
C THR A 99 9.47 1.96 12.60
N ARG A 100 10.01 3.17 12.75
CA ARG A 100 9.83 4.27 11.78
C ARG A 100 10.66 4.02 10.52
#